data_AF-A0A291GK91-F1
#
_entry.id   AF-A0A291GK91-F1
#
_cell.length_a   1.000
_cell.length_b   1.000
_cell.length_c   1.000
_cell.angle_alpha   90.00
_cell.angle_beta   90.00
_cell.angle_gamma   90.00
#
_symmetry.space_group_name_H-M   'P 1'
#
loop_
_entity.id
_entity.type
_entity.pdbx_description
1 polymer ?
#
loop_
_entity_poly.entity_id
_entity_poly.type
_entity_poly.pdbx_seq_one_letter_code
_entity_poly.pdbx_strand_id
1 'polypeptide(L)'
;MVSGRGDSRLSRSRLLLLLIAGIAALLALAACGEVDSSTEIAADGSGVQTLTITISESDMEKINGGAATVESTIEEHNPGLTYQGMTKDGTDTVFTLTLEFTGAKDYAAKAQPVLAAGDLTKTAEATFTPPTPPFSSGYTLTRNFTARDLTRWAVKALVEEEKIADGSESDIDDLLDQGEATVTVDDADLDRSTYPGTDSAAVWTNAETVSFDGVEVVTAGAEDPAADSYLRTVTYELQRAIYLDAKDDFDAFFEAATPEGGELTPAGETGTTWEIVFPAGTAEQVAGWTDTALATTGSVFSVEVAPNAEDPFSIDTRVVDTIECTVACGERGHLEQGLEVPVGFSGSTADAPQDQAAAGTEVVALQGGTEPQIFTRTIGFRTASYDLVVDRDGGGSLTMEFSLPAADDAAVTAENIIAFLGEGTERSETDGVVTYTRTAEAADAGEFPGALQKLGFDGAEGPPQVSVADRGDGDFQVSLALGVNGTLYEKLGTDATWTIRGEGLRPTAVLQDEAGTAVLGEEVITVDGQHGVLLVFSAERTGLSAGVIAAILIVLALFGLVIAVGIVAFLNRGRIRALLGGTAHEPAAVDGPGQPAPATDQPSAAEAAAELPADTPAPETDRP
;
A
#
# COMPACT_ATOMS: atom_id res chain seq x y z
N MET A 1 25.68 82.11 82.69
CA MET A 1 24.57 81.82 81.75
C MET A 1 24.59 80.31 81.56
N VAL A 2 23.69 79.51 82.18
CA VAL A 2 22.24 79.35 81.85
C VAL A 2 22.12 79.14 80.34
N SER A 3 21.63 78.05 79.76
CA SER A 3 20.56 77.08 80.07
C SER A 3 20.85 75.85 79.18
N GLY A 4 20.43 74.61 79.41
CA GLY A 4 19.09 74.14 79.76
C GLY A 4 18.74 72.96 78.82
N ARG A 5 18.20 71.89 79.40
CA ARG A 5 17.79 70.61 78.78
C ARG A 5 16.91 70.75 77.54
N GLY A 6 16.96 69.74 76.66
CA GLY A 6 15.96 69.48 75.62
C GLY A 6 15.97 68.02 75.17
N ASP A 7 15.28 67.19 75.94
CA ASP A 7 14.75 65.84 75.67
C ASP A 7 14.99 65.20 74.29
N SER A 8 15.77 64.12 74.27
CA SER A 8 15.81 63.11 73.21
C SER A 8 14.55 62.25 73.23
N ARG A 9 13.42 62.79 72.76
CA ARG A 9 12.27 61.98 72.36
C ARG A 9 12.60 61.34 71.01
N LEU A 10 13.25 60.18 71.03
CA LEU A 10 13.15 59.23 69.92
C LEU A 10 11.65 59.05 69.63
N SER A 11 11.21 59.49 68.44
CA SER A 11 9.82 59.40 68.03
C SER A 11 9.33 57.96 68.24
N ARG A 12 8.22 57.80 68.96
CA ARG A 12 7.59 56.49 69.22
C ARG A 12 7.41 55.68 67.93
N SER A 13 7.27 56.34 66.78
CA SER A 13 7.18 55.72 65.45
C SER A 13 8.51 55.13 64.95
N ARG A 14 9.67 55.73 65.24
CA ARG A 14 10.99 55.17 64.88
C ARG A 14 11.40 54.02 65.78
N LEU A 15 11.04 54.08 67.06
CA LEU A 15 11.22 52.97 68.00
C LEU A 15 10.31 51.78 67.64
N LEU A 16 9.06 52.07 67.24
CA LEU A 16 8.11 51.05 66.77
C LEU A 16 8.56 50.42 65.45
N LEU A 17 9.08 51.20 64.49
CA LEU A 17 9.63 50.66 63.23
C LEU A 17 10.89 49.82 63.44
N LEU A 18 11.77 50.18 64.38
CA LEU A 18 12.94 49.37 64.72
C LEU A 18 12.55 48.10 65.51
N LEU A 19 11.50 48.16 66.34
CA LEU A 19 10.94 46.97 67.00
C LEU A 19 10.23 46.05 66.01
N ILE A 20 9.46 46.59 65.06
CA ILE A 20 8.80 45.79 64.01
C ILE A 20 9.83 45.21 63.03
N ALA A 21 10.87 45.96 62.67
CA ALA A 21 11.98 45.44 61.85
C ALA A 21 12.82 44.39 62.61
N GLY A 22 13.01 44.55 63.92
CA GLY A 22 13.67 43.57 64.77
C GLY A 22 12.84 42.30 64.98
N ILE A 23 11.53 42.43 65.14
CA ILE A 23 10.59 41.29 65.24
C ILE A 23 10.42 40.60 63.88
N ALA A 24 10.43 41.34 62.77
CA ALA A 24 10.43 40.76 61.41
C ALA A 24 11.76 40.08 61.05
N ALA A 25 12.89 40.55 61.58
CA ALA A 25 14.18 39.87 61.46
C ALA A 25 14.27 38.63 62.37
N LEU A 26 13.62 38.63 63.55
CA LEU A 26 13.49 37.46 64.42
C LEU A 26 12.50 36.41 63.87
N LEU A 27 11.47 36.83 63.12
CA LEU A 27 10.55 35.96 62.39
C LEU A 27 11.14 35.38 61.09
N ALA A 28 12.32 35.85 60.67
CA ALA A 28 13.06 35.32 59.52
C ALA A 28 14.17 34.32 59.91
N LEU A 29 14.27 33.95 61.19
CA LEU A 29 15.26 32.99 61.74
C LEU A 29 14.62 31.65 62.17
N ALA A 30 13.58 31.22 61.47
CA ALA A 30 13.01 29.89 61.60
C ALA A 30 13.39 29.06 60.36
N ALA A 31 14.60 28.51 60.39
CA ALA A 31 14.96 27.26 59.74
C ALA A 31 15.69 26.45 60.82
N CYS A 32 15.51 25.13 60.91
CA CYS A 32 16.31 24.28 61.80
C CYS A 32 16.98 23.15 61.02
N GLY A 33 17.38 23.48 59.79
CA GLY A 33 18.22 22.67 58.93
C GLY A 33 18.06 23.06 57.46
N GLU A 34 19.12 22.89 56.70
CA GLU A 34 19.11 22.91 55.24
C GLU A 34 19.35 21.48 54.74
N VAL A 35 18.67 21.07 53.67
CA VAL A 35 18.89 19.76 53.05
C VAL A 35 19.42 19.89 51.62
N ASP A 36 20.67 19.50 51.45
CA ASP A 36 21.28 19.31 50.14
C ASP A 36 21.05 17.87 49.65
N SER A 37 21.08 17.69 48.33
CA SER A 37 21.07 16.36 47.73
C SER A 37 21.98 16.22 46.53
N SER A 38 22.70 15.09 46.47
CA SER A 38 23.38 14.62 45.27
C SER A 38 22.75 13.31 44.84
N THR A 39 22.39 13.17 43.58
CA THR A 39 21.88 11.90 43.02
C THR A 39 22.84 11.43 41.93
N GLU A 40 23.53 10.34 42.18
CA GLU A 40 24.46 9.72 41.22
C GLU A 40 23.79 8.50 40.61
N ILE A 41 23.73 8.44 39.28
CA ILE A 41 23.05 7.39 38.51
C ILE A 41 24.05 6.79 37.52
N ALA A 42 24.05 5.47 37.37
CA ALA A 42 24.77 4.77 36.31
C ALA A 42 23.90 4.66 35.04
N ALA A 43 24.50 4.43 33.88
CA ALA A 43 23.74 4.24 32.62
C ALA A 43 22.62 3.20 32.67
N ASP A 44 22.72 2.17 33.53
CA ASP A 44 21.67 1.16 33.72
C ASP A 44 20.46 1.64 34.56
N GLY A 45 20.50 2.88 35.04
CA GLY A 45 19.48 3.52 35.86
C GLY A 45 19.57 3.19 37.35
N SER A 46 20.53 2.37 37.78
CA SER A 46 20.85 2.19 39.20
C SER A 46 21.59 3.41 39.75
N GLY A 47 21.53 3.64 41.05
CA GLY A 47 22.14 4.83 41.63
C GLY A 47 21.98 4.98 43.13
N VAL A 48 22.50 6.08 43.62
CA VAL A 48 22.45 6.47 45.03
C VAL A 48 22.07 7.94 45.13
N GLN A 49 21.02 8.23 45.88
CA GLN A 49 20.76 9.58 46.35
C GLN A 49 21.39 9.77 47.72
N THR A 50 22.26 10.76 47.86
CA THR A 50 22.82 11.22 49.12
C THR A 50 22.05 12.45 49.57
N LEU A 51 21.54 12.42 50.80
CA LEU A 51 20.84 13.51 51.48
C LEU A 51 21.72 14.01 52.61
N THR A 52 21.99 15.31 52.62
CA THR A 52 22.86 15.95 53.60
C THR A 52 22.05 16.98 54.35
N ILE A 53 21.80 16.73 55.64
CA ILE A 53 21.06 17.64 56.51
C ILE A 53 22.07 18.45 57.31
N THR A 54 22.16 19.75 57.02
CA THR A 54 23.06 20.69 57.69
C THR A 54 22.28 21.53 58.70
N ILE A 55 22.65 21.45 59.98
CA ILE A 55 22.04 22.22 61.05
C ILE A 55 23.08 23.19 61.61
N SER A 56 22.79 24.48 61.52
CA SER A 56 23.66 25.55 62.03
C SER A 56 23.87 25.42 63.55
N GLU A 57 24.99 25.95 64.07
CA GLU A 57 25.23 25.96 65.52
C GLU A 57 24.07 26.63 66.29
N SER A 58 23.53 27.74 65.79
CA SER A 58 22.41 28.45 66.43
C SER A 58 21.10 27.67 66.41
N ASP A 59 20.86 26.86 65.39
CA ASP A 59 19.65 26.04 65.31
C ASP A 59 19.79 24.76 66.14
N MET A 60 21.00 24.21 66.23
CA MET A 60 21.30 23.08 67.11
C MET A 60 21.07 23.42 68.60
N GLU A 61 21.28 24.68 69.01
CA GLU A 61 20.96 25.14 70.37
C GLU A 61 19.45 25.09 70.71
N LYS A 62 18.59 25.11 69.69
CA LYS A 62 17.13 24.98 69.85
C LYS A 62 16.70 23.52 70.03
N ILE A 63 17.59 22.55 69.81
CA ILE A 63 17.31 21.12 69.95
C ILE A 63 17.75 20.65 71.35
N ASN A 64 16.79 20.21 72.15
CA ASN A 64 17.02 19.66 73.49
C ASN A 64 17.89 18.39 73.42
N GLY A 65 19.11 18.49 73.94
CA GLY A 65 20.13 17.42 73.88
C GLY A 65 21.04 17.47 72.67
N GLY A 66 20.86 18.46 71.77
CA GLY A 66 21.74 18.75 70.64
C GLY A 66 21.89 17.59 69.66
N ALA A 67 23.07 17.49 69.04
CA ALA A 67 23.34 16.54 67.95
C ALA A 67 23.08 15.06 68.32
N ALA A 68 23.32 14.68 69.59
CA ALA A 68 23.07 13.31 70.05
C ALA A 68 21.58 12.93 70.02
N THR A 69 20.69 13.90 70.26
CA THR A 69 19.24 13.70 70.12
C THR A 69 18.84 13.53 68.65
N VAL A 70 19.44 14.32 67.75
CA VAL A 70 19.17 14.21 66.31
C VAL A 70 19.63 12.85 65.79
N GLU A 71 20.84 12.43 66.16
CA GLU A 71 21.39 11.11 65.81
C GLU A 71 20.51 9.98 66.33
N SER A 72 20.08 10.00 67.61
CA SER A 72 19.19 8.96 68.13
C SER A 72 17.83 8.94 67.45
N THR A 73 17.30 10.11 67.09
CA THR A 73 16.02 10.23 66.37
C THR A 73 16.13 9.62 64.97
N ILE A 74 17.24 9.87 64.27
CA ILE A 74 17.52 9.25 62.98
C ILE A 74 17.62 7.74 63.15
N GLU A 75 18.37 7.23 64.13
CA GLU A 75 18.53 5.79 64.34
C GLU A 75 17.22 5.08 64.72
N GLU A 76 16.35 5.73 65.49
CA GLU A 76 15.09 5.14 65.99
C GLU A 76 13.95 5.18 64.95
N HIS A 77 13.82 6.27 64.19
CA HIS A 77 12.65 6.53 63.33
C HIS A 77 12.92 6.42 61.83
N ASN A 78 14.15 6.12 61.41
CA ASN A 78 14.50 6.09 59.99
C ASN A 78 13.63 5.09 59.18
N PRO A 79 12.86 5.58 58.18
CA PRO A 79 11.87 4.79 57.45
C PRO A 79 12.46 3.92 56.31
N GLY A 80 13.78 3.71 56.29
CA GLY A 80 14.45 2.82 55.33
C GLY A 80 15.57 3.45 54.50
N LEU A 81 16.06 4.63 54.90
CA LEU A 81 17.30 5.22 54.39
C LEU A 81 18.51 4.55 55.07
N THR A 82 19.69 4.66 54.48
CA THR A 82 20.94 4.24 55.14
C THR A 82 21.60 5.44 55.80
N TYR A 83 21.71 5.44 57.12
CA TYR A 83 22.42 6.49 57.85
C TYR A 83 23.94 6.27 57.76
N GLN A 84 24.67 7.27 57.27
CA GLN A 84 26.13 7.22 57.06
C GLN A 84 26.92 7.85 58.22
N GLY A 85 26.24 8.56 59.12
CA GLY A 85 26.85 9.17 60.30
C GLY A 85 26.71 10.70 60.34
N MET A 86 27.33 11.27 61.37
CA MET A 86 27.37 12.70 61.63
C MET A 86 28.81 13.22 61.53
N THR A 87 28.95 14.40 60.93
CA THR A 87 30.22 15.13 60.84
C THR A 87 30.05 16.60 61.23
N LYS A 88 31.18 17.30 61.38
CA LYS A 88 31.23 18.74 61.63
C LYS A 88 31.80 19.45 60.41
N ASP A 89 31.07 20.44 59.91
CA ASP A 89 31.57 21.39 58.91
C ASP A 89 31.63 22.79 59.53
N GLY A 90 32.84 23.25 59.84
CA GLY A 90 33.03 24.44 60.68
C GLY A 90 32.32 24.30 62.03
N THR A 91 31.34 25.16 62.28
CA THR A 91 30.49 25.14 63.50
C THR A 91 29.25 24.26 63.34
N ASP A 92 28.87 23.97 62.09
CA ASP A 92 27.60 23.33 61.74
C ASP A 92 27.70 21.81 61.85
N THR A 93 26.56 21.17 62.01
CA THR A 93 26.47 19.71 62.17
C THR A 93 25.79 19.13 60.95
N VAL A 94 26.44 18.13 60.35
CA VAL A 94 25.99 17.53 59.10
C VAL A 94 25.64 16.07 59.32
N PHE A 95 24.42 15.68 58.95
CA PHE A 95 23.95 14.29 58.98
C PHE A 95 23.77 13.78 57.55
N THR A 96 24.37 12.63 57.25
CA THR A 96 24.32 12.06 55.90
C THR A 96 23.47 10.81 55.87
N LEU A 97 22.50 10.77 54.96
CA LEU A 97 21.67 9.60 54.67
C LEU A 97 21.78 9.26 53.19
N THR A 98 21.66 7.98 52.84
CA THR A 98 21.64 7.54 51.45
C THR A 98 20.43 6.68 51.13
N LEU A 99 20.00 6.75 49.88
CA LEU A 99 18.96 5.91 49.29
C LEU A 99 19.50 5.28 48.02
N GLU A 100 19.90 4.02 48.11
CA GLU A 100 20.36 3.25 46.96
C GLU A 100 19.17 2.66 46.22
N PHE A 101 19.20 2.66 44.89
CA PHE A 101 18.15 2.12 44.05
C PHE A 101 18.71 1.40 42.82
N THR A 102 17.96 0.41 42.31
CA THR A 102 18.36 -0.38 41.13
C THR A 102 17.68 0.09 39.84
N GLY A 103 16.98 1.22 39.87
CA GLY A 103 16.19 1.75 38.76
C GLY A 103 15.11 2.72 39.24
N ALA A 104 14.54 3.53 38.34
CA ALA A 104 13.56 4.56 38.69
C ALA A 104 12.31 4.01 39.43
N LYS A 105 11.84 2.81 39.07
CA LYS A 105 10.71 2.16 39.77
C LYS A 105 11.06 1.75 41.20
N ASP A 106 12.26 1.20 41.41
CA ASP A 106 12.76 0.86 42.74
C ASP A 106 12.99 2.13 43.57
N TYR A 107 13.50 3.18 42.95
CA TYR A 107 13.69 4.49 43.57
C TYR A 107 12.38 5.07 44.10
N ALA A 108 11.33 5.11 43.28
CA ALA A 108 9.99 5.53 43.71
C ALA A 108 9.42 4.62 44.81
N ALA A 109 9.58 3.30 44.69
CA ALA A 109 9.10 2.34 45.69
C ALA A 109 9.78 2.51 47.05
N LYS A 110 11.09 2.81 47.06
CA LYS A 110 11.86 3.08 48.29
C LYS A 110 11.62 4.48 48.85
N ALA A 111 11.32 5.47 48.02
CA ALA A 111 10.91 6.79 48.47
C ALA A 111 9.53 6.77 49.15
N GLN A 112 8.58 5.97 48.68
CA GLN A 112 7.20 5.93 49.19
C GLN A 112 7.06 5.78 50.72
N PRO A 113 7.71 4.80 51.40
CA PRO A 113 7.62 4.69 52.86
C PRO A 113 8.25 5.89 53.58
N VAL A 114 9.28 6.51 53.00
CA VAL A 114 9.93 7.71 53.55
C VAL A 114 8.98 8.90 53.50
N LEU A 115 8.30 9.11 52.36
CA LEU A 115 7.27 10.15 52.22
C LEU A 115 6.11 9.93 53.20
N ALA A 116 5.66 8.69 53.37
CA ALA A 116 4.58 8.35 54.29
C ALA A 116 4.96 8.60 55.76
N ALA A 117 6.21 8.32 56.16
CA ALA A 117 6.69 8.62 57.50
C ALA A 117 6.72 10.14 57.80
N GLY A 118 6.87 10.95 56.74
CA GLY A 118 6.72 12.40 56.79
C GLY A 118 5.28 12.89 56.61
N ASP A 119 4.24 12.04 56.73
CA ASP A 119 2.82 12.38 56.52
C ASP A 119 2.49 13.01 55.16
N LEU A 120 3.32 12.76 54.13
CA LEU A 120 3.03 13.18 52.76
C LEU A 120 2.12 12.17 52.08
N THR A 121 0.98 12.64 51.56
CA THR A 121 -0.06 11.79 50.94
C THR A 121 0.13 11.56 49.45
N LYS A 122 1.19 12.12 48.85
CA LYS A 122 1.52 11.95 47.43
C LYS A 122 2.05 10.53 47.15
N THR A 123 1.74 10.00 45.97
CA THR A 123 2.37 8.78 45.46
C THR A 123 3.73 9.13 44.86
N ALA A 124 4.78 8.43 45.26
CA ALA A 124 6.12 8.61 44.70
C ALA A 124 6.14 8.15 43.23
N GLU A 125 6.60 9.03 42.35
CA GLU A 125 6.78 8.76 40.93
C GLU A 125 8.19 9.16 40.52
N ALA A 126 8.86 8.28 39.77
CA ALA A 126 10.14 8.56 39.15
C ALA A 126 10.27 7.82 37.81
N THR A 127 10.85 8.48 36.82
CA THR A 127 11.21 7.90 35.51
C THR A 127 12.64 8.25 35.16
N PHE A 128 13.34 7.32 34.53
CA PHE A 128 14.68 7.52 33.99
C PHE A 128 14.68 7.11 32.53
N THR A 129 15.07 8.04 31.66
CA THR A 129 15.09 7.85 30.20
C THR A 129 16.53 7.96 29.73
N PRO A 130 17.13 6.86 29.22
CA PRO A 130 18.46 6.88 28.61
C PRO A 130 18.43 7.51 27.20
N PRO A 131 19.60 7.88 26.65
CA PRO A 131 19.71 8.35 25.27
C PRO A 131 19.30 7.25 24.29
N THR A 132 18.81 7.66 23.12
CA THR A 132 18.50 6.79 21.97
C THR A 132 19.25 7.33 20.75
N PRO A 133 20.57 7.06 20.63
CA PRO A 133 21.34 7.50 19.48
C PRO A 133 20.78 6.92 18.18
N PRO A 134 20.83 7.67 17.06
CA PRO A 134 21.33 9.03 16.92
C PRO A 134 20.30 10.13 17.27
N PHE A 135 19.05 9.77 17.58
CA PHE A 135 17.93 10.71 17.73
C PHE A 135 17.88 11.44 19.06
N SER A 136 18.51 10.90 20.09
CA SER A 136 18.70 11.63 21.34
C SER A 136 20.04 11.32 21.98
N SER A 137 20.63 12.37 22.53
CA SER A 137 21.79 12.31 23.43
C SER A 137 21.33 12.61 24.86
N GLY A 138 22.20 12.34 25.83
CA GLY A 138 21.94 12.66 27.23
C GLY A 138 20.83 11.85 27.90
N TYR A 139 20.57 12.17 29.16
CA TYR A 139 19.66 11.42 30.03
C TYR A 139 18.58 12.35 30.58
N THR A 140 17.44 11.78 30.96
CA THR A 140 16.38 12.49 31.68
C THR A 140 15.95 11.73 32.92
N LEU A 141 15.97 12.39 34.08
CA LEU A 141 15.37 11.95 35.33
C LEU A 141 14.19 12.85 35.67
N THR A 142 12.99 12.27 35.80
CA THR A 142 11.82 12.97 36.32
C THR A 142 11.43 12.36 37.66
N ARG A 143 11.18 13.18 38.69
CA ARG A 143 10.65 12.73 39.98
C ARG A 143 9.72 13.76 40.62
N ASN A 144 8.69 13.32 41.35
CA ASN A 144 7.70 14.22 41.96
C ASN A 144 7.92 14.51 43.46
N PHE A 145 9.10 14.17 43.98
CA PHE A 145 9.50 14.41 45.36
C PHE A 145 10.88 15.07 45.44
N THR A 146 11.10 15.80 46.54
CA THR A 146 12.32 16.58 46.80
C THR A 146 13.18 15.97 47.91
N ALA A 147 14.39 16.49 48.11
CA ALA A 147 15.24 16.08 49.23
C ALA A 147 14.57 16.40 50.57
N ARG A 148 13.91 17.57 50.65
CA ARG A 148 13.08 17.99 51.79
C ARG A 148 11.92 17.04 52.06
N ASP A 149 11.22 16.58 51.02
CA ASP A 149 10.15 15.59 51.20
C ASP A 149 10.68 14.29 51.84
N LEU A 150 11.90 13.86 51.46
CA LEU A 150 12.54 12.63 51.95
C LEU A 150 13.15 12.75 53.35
N THR A 151 13.31 13.96 53.89
CA THR A 151 13.88 14.20 55.23
C THR A 151 12.86 14.79 56.21
N ARG A 152 11.65 15.14 55.76
CA ARG A 152 10.55 15.67 56.58
C ARG A 152 10.23 14.81 57.81
N TRP A 153 10.35 13.49 57.69
CA TRP A 153 10.09 12.54 58.80
C TRP A 153 11.02 12.77 60.01
N ALA A 154 12.27 13.20 59.80
CA ALA A 154 13.23 13.40 60.88
C ALA A 154 12.85 14.62 61.73
N VAL A 155 12.44 15.71 61.07
CA VAL A 155 11.94 16.92 61.73
C VAL A 155 10.64 16.62 62.47
N LYS A 156 9.73 15.89 61.82
CA LYS A 156 8.48 15.44 62.44
C LYS A 156 8.71 14.67 63.74
N ALA A 157 9.61 13.68 63.72
CA ALA A 157 9.92 12.88 64.91
C ALA A 157 10.50 13.76 66.05
N LEU A 158 11.37 14.71 65.73
CA LEU A 158 11.90 15.67 66.72
C LEU A 158 10.80 16.56 67.33
N VAL A 159 9.80 16.96 66.55
CA VAL A 159 8.64 17.74 67.02
C VAL A 159 7.72 16.89 67.89
N GLU A 160 7.34 15.68 67.43
CA GLU A 160 6.45 14.77 68.17
C GLU A 160 7.03 14.35 69.54
N GLU A 161 8.35 14.28 69.65
CA GLU A 161 9.06 13.97 70.90
C GLU A 161 9.38 15.20 71.78
N GLU A 162 8.86 16.38 71.42
CA GLU A 162 9.08 17.66 72.13
C GLU A 162 10.58 18.01 72.25
N LYS A 163 11.41 17.64 71.26
CA LYS A 163 12.85 17.90 71.25
C LYS A 163 13.23 19.27 70.73
N ILE A 164 12.38 19.93 69.94
CA ILE A 164 12.63 21.28 69.42
C ILE A 164 11.96 22.30 70.34
N ALA A 165 12.74 23.26 70.85
CA ALA A 165 12.22 24.34 71.68
C ALA A 165 11.19 25.16 70.89
N ASP A 166 9.97 25.26 71.44
CA ASP A 166 8.82 25.94 70.81
C ASP A 166 8.39 25.38 69.44
N GLY A 167 8.82 24.17 69.07
CA GLY A 167 8.40 23.52 67.82
C GLY A 167 6.98 22.95 67.88
N SER A 168 6.21 23.12 66.81
CA SER A 168 4.86 22.56 66.68
C SER A 168 4.66 21.87 65.32
N GLU A 169 3.61 21.06 65.21
CA GLU A 169 3.28 20.36 63.94
C GLU A 169 3.11 21.31 62.75
N SER A 170 2.64 22.54 62.99
CA SER A 170 2.50 23.55 61.92
C SER A 170 3.83 24.07 61.41
N ASP A 171 4.93 23.85 62.14
CA ASP A 171 6.25 24.39 61.83
C ASP A 171 7.15 23.37 61.10
N ILE A 172 6.74 22.10 60.98
CA ILE A 172 7.57 21.02 60.37
C ILE A 172 8.12 21.43 59.00
N ASP A 173 7.29 22.11 58.22
CA ASP A 173 7.62 22.57 56.87
C ASP A 173 8.45 23.86 56.83
N ASP A 174 8.48 24.63 57.92
CA ASP A 174 9.30 25.84 58.06
C ASP A 174 10.64 25.53 58.74
N LEU A 175 10.76 24.41 59.44
CA LEU A 175 11.96 23.98 60.13
C LEU A 175 13.00 23.33 59.22
N LEU A 176 12.71 23.13 57.93
CA LEU A 176 13.63 22.53 56.97
C LEU A 176 13.60 23.24 55.61
N ASP A 177 14.71 23.86 55.27
CA ASP A 177 14.90 24.51 53.98
C ASP A 177 15.47 23.55 52.94
N GLN A 178 15.05 23.72 51.68
CA GLN A 178 15.59 22.99 50.56
C GLN A 178 16.89 23.66 50.09
N GLY A 179 18.02 22.96 50.25
CA GLY A 179 19.34 23.36 49.77
C GLY A 179 19.57 22.99 48.31
N GLU A 180 20.84 22.92 47.92
CA GLU A 180 21.29 22.59 46.56
C GLU A 180 20.93 21.14 46.20
N ALA A 181 20.54 20.94 44.94
CA ALA A 181 20.29 19.61 44.40
C ALA A 181 21.10 19.44 43.12
N THR A 182 21.83 18.34 43.04
CA THR A 182 22.56 17.93 41.84
C THR A 182 22.13 16.52 41.44
N VAL A 183 22.19 16.27 40.14
CA VAL A 183 21.96 14.94 39.57
C VAL A 183 23.02 14.71 38.50
N THR A 184 23.72 13.58 38.60
CA THR A 184 24.73 13.16 37.62
C THR A 184 24.41 11.78 37.08
N VAL A 185 24.73 11.56 35.81
CA VAL A 185 24.68 10.25 35.16
C VAL A 185 26.02 9.98 34.49
N ASP A 186 26.71 8.90 34.88
CA ASP A 186 28.08 8.58 34.40
C ASP A 186 29.02 9.80 34.40
N ASP A 187 29.07 10.53 35.53
CA ASP A 187 29.85 11.76 35.72
C ASP A 187 29.42 12.98 34.87
N ALA A 188 28.33 12.90 34.11
CA ALA A 188 27.73 14.03 33.40
C ALA A 188 26.62 14.69 34.22
N ASP A 189 26.70 16.01 34.41
CA ASP A 189 25.67 16.78 35.11
C ASP A 189 24.37 16.85 34.30
N LEU A 190 23.23 16.75 35.00
CA LEU A 190 21.91 17.05 34.47
C LEU A 190 21.45 18.43 34.94
N ASP A 191 20.93 19.23 34.02
CA ASP A 191 20.36 20.52 34.37
C ASP A 191 18.91 20.35 34.82
N ARG A 192 18.55 21.09 35.88
CA ARG A 192 17.16 21.15 36.33
C ARG A 192 16.34 21.99 35.35
N SER A 193 15.48 21.33 34.58
CA SER A 193 14.50 22.00 33.73
C SER A 193 13.53 22.79 34.60
N THR A 194 13.51 24.11 34.41
CA THR A 194 12.70 25.02 35.22
C THR A 194 11.45 25.42 34.42
N TYR A 195 10.38 24.63 34.52
CA TYR A 195 9.07 25.08 34.04
C TYR A 195 8.38 25.93 35.11
N PRO A 196 8.04 27.20 34.83
CA PRO A 196 7.44 28.08 35.82
C PRO A 196 5.96 27.75 36.03
N GLY A 197 5.64 27.15 37.17
CA GLY A 197 4.28 27.11 37.71
C GLY A 197 3.84 25.73 38.18
N THR A 198 3.45 25.65 39.46
CA THR A 198 2.79 24.52 40.15
C THR A 198 3.69 23.35 40.55
N ASP A 199 3.23 22.60 41.56
CA ASP A 199 3.78 21.40 42.24
C ASP A 199 4.13 20.22 41.30
N SER A 200 4.73 20.52 40.16
CA SER A 200 5.04 19.61 39.05
C SER A 200 6.28 18.79 39.36
N ALA A 201 6.37 17.58 38.78
CA ALA A 201 7.55 16.75 38.91
C ALA A 201 8.82 17.51 38.45
N ALA A 202 9.88 17.42 39.24
CA ALA A 202 11.18 17.98 38.89
C ALA A 202 11.79 17.14 37.76
N VAL A 203 12.13 17.80 36.66
CA VAL A 203 12.79 17.20 35.50
C VAL A 203 14.25 17.64 35.50
N TRP A 204 15.17 16.68 35.48
CA TRP A 204 16.60 16.86 35.37
C TRP A 204 17.03 16.26 34.04
N THR A 205 17.66 17.04 33.17
CA THR A 205 17.99 16.58 31.83
C THR A 205 19.17 17.34 31.24
N ASN A 206 20.00 16.63 30.49
CA ASN A 206 20.94 17.20 29.52
C ASN A 206 20.65 16.67 28.12
N ALA A 207 19.43 16.13 27.92
CA ALA A 207 19.08 15.47 26.69
C ALA A 207 18.86 16.48 25.56
N GLU A 208 19.49 16.21 24.43
CA GLU A 208 19.26 16.93 23.19
C GLU A 208 18.65 15.97 22.18
N THR A 209 17.66 16.45 21.43
CA THR A 209 16.98 15.65 20.41
C THR A 209 17.42 16.08 19.02
N VAL A 210 17.66 15.10 18.17
CA VAL A 210 17.97 15.24 16.76
C VAL A 210 16.91 14.50 15.96
N SER A 211 16.50 15.06 14.84
CA SER A 211 15.54 14.44 13.93
C SER A 211 15.95 14.64 12.48
N PHE A 212 15.34 13.89 11.59
CA PHE A 212 15.34 14.20 10.17
C PHE A 212 14.52 15.47 9.91
N ASP A 213 14.95 16.26 8.94
CA ASP A 213 14.19 17.42 8.45
C ASP A 213 12.95 16.95 7.68
N GLY A 214 13.04 15.79 7.01
CA GLY A 214 11.96 15.16 6.27
C GLY A 214 12.19 13.65 6.09
N VAL A 215 11.10 12.89 6.02
CA VAL A 215 11.09 11.48 5.65
C VAL A 215 10.03 11.30 4.57
N GLU A 216 10.42 10.75 3.43
CA GLU A 216 9.51 10.36 2.35
C GLU A 216 9.48 8.83 2.25
N VAL A 217 8.28 8.25 2.20
CA VAL A 217 8.08 6.81 2.06
C VAL A 217 7.26 6.52 0.83
N VAL A 218 7.83 5.84 -0.16
CA VAL A 218 7.13 5.44 -1.39
C VAL A 218 7.02 3.93 -1.45
N THR A 219 5.82 3.41 -1.72
CA THR A 219 5.57 1.96 -1.83
C THR A 219 5.05 1.60 -3.23
N ALA A 220 5.63 0.57 -3.84
CA ALA A 220 5.25 0.00 -5.13
C ALA A 220 4.78 -1.47 -4.96
N GLY A 221 4.07 -2.00 -5.96
CA GLY A 221 3.54 -3.38 -5.96
C GLY A 221 2.12 -3.51 -5.38
N ALA A 222 1.47 -2.38 -5.03
CA ALA A 222 0.10 -2.37 -4.53
C ALA A 222 -0.98 -2.66 -5.60
N GLU A 223 -0.59 -2.68 -6.86
CA GLU A 223 -1.46 -2.95 -8.01
C GLU A 223 -1.86 -4.43 -8.15
N ASP A 224 -1.06 -5.36 -7.62
CA ASP A 224 -1.35 -6.79 -7.59
C ASP A 224 -1.17 -7.37 -6.18
N PRO A 225 -2.14 -7.16 -5.27
CA PRO A 225 -2.02 -7.67 -3.91
C PRO A 225 -2.14 -9.19 -3.82
N ALA A 226 -2.52 -9.90 -4.89
CA ALA A 226 -2.45 -11.37 -4.89
C ALA A 226 -0.99 -11.85 -4.86
N ALA A 227 -0.04 -11.02 -5.31
CA ALA A 227 1.38 -11.29 -5.18
C ALA A 227 1.90 -11.10 -3.74
N ASP A 228 1.19 -10.34 -2.89
CA ASP A 228 1.60 -9.95 -1.52
C ASP A 228 3.11 -9.63 -1.44
N SER A 229 3.55 -8.75 -2.34
CA SER A 229 4.96 -8.49 -2.60
C SER A 229 5.14 -7.02 -2.98
N TYR A 230 5.66 -6.24 -2.04
CA TYR A 230 5.79 -4.79 -2.14
C TYR A 230 7.23 -4.36 -2.01
N LEU A 231 7.60 -3.34 -2.77
CA LEU A 231 8.87 -2.63 -2.65
C LEU A 231 8.60 -1.31 -1.96
N ARG A 232 9.44 -0.93 -0.98
CA ARG A 232 9.31 0.34 -0.29
C ARG A 232 10.65 1.05 -0.25
N THR A 233 10.62 2.33 -0.60
CA THR A 233 11.76 3.24 -0.51
C THR A 233 11.50 4.23 0.61
N VAL A 234 12.47 4.37 1.52
CA VAL A 234 12.46 5.37 2.59
C VAL A 234 13.60 6.34 2.34
N THR A 235 13.25 7.60 2.12
CA THR A 235 14.18 8.69 1.85
C THR A 235 14.22 9.63 3.05
N TYR A 236 15.41 9.91 3.55
CA TYR A 236 15.67 10.74 4.72
C TYR A 236 16.35 12.04 4.29
N GLU A 237 15.81 13.17 4.70
CA GLU A 237 16.49 14.47 4.63
C GLU A 237 17.13 14.79 5.99
N LEU A 238 18.46 14.91 6.01
CA LEU A 238 19.24 15.20 7.20
C LEU A 238 20.30 16.26 6.90
N GLN A 239 20.37 17.28 7.75
CA GLN A 239 21.42 18.30 7.61
C GLN A 239 22.80 17.68 7.76
N ARG A 240 23.68 18.01 6.81
CA ARG A 240 25.03 17.43 6.77
C ARG A 240 25.84 17.67 8.04
N ALA A 241 25.67 18.84 8.68
CA ALA A 241 26.37 19.16 9.93
C ALA A 241 25.96 18.22 11.06
N ILE A 242 24.65 17.97 11.21
CA ILE A 242 24.10 17.05 12.21
C ILE A 242 24.62 15.63 12.01
N TYR A 243 24.58 15.14 10.76
CA TYR A 243 25.15 13.84 10.43
C TYR A 243 26.64 13.75 10.80
N LEU A 244 27.43 14.78 10.51
CA LEU A 244 28.88 14.75 10.78
C LEU A 244 29.21 14.80 12.27
N ASP A 245 28.38 15.45 13.08
CA ASP A 245 28.57 15.54 14.54
C ASP A 245 28.37 14.17 15.22
N ALA A 246 27.51 13.31 14.68
CA ALA A 246 27.20 11.97 15.21
C ALA A 246 27.32 10.86 14.12
N LYS A 247 28.35 10.96 13.28
CA LYS A 247 28.49 10.12 12.06
C LYS A 247 28.41 8.62 12.34
N ASP A 248 29.13 8.14 13.34
CA ASP A 248 29.20 6.70 13.62
C ASP A 248 27.84 6.15 14.09
N ASP A 249 27.08 6.96 14.85
CA ASP A 249 25.74 6.58 15.32
C ASP A 249 24.72 6.58 14.17
N PHE A 250 24.78 7.57 13.27
CA PHE A 250 23.94 7.59 12.07
C PHE A 250 24.29 6.46 11.09
N ASP A 251 25.57 6.17 10.88
CA ASP A 251 26.00 5.06 10.03
C ASP A 251 25.51 3.72 10.59
N ALA A 252 25.64 3.51 11.90
CA ALA A 252 25.12 2.33 12.58
C ALA A 252 23.59 2.25 12.50
N PHE A 253 22.89 3.38 12.64
CA PHE A 253 21.45 3.46 12.45
C PHE A 253 21.05 3.06 11.03
N PHE A 254 21.66 3.63 9.98
CA PHE A 254 21.30 3.31 8.60
C PHE A 254 21.62 1.85 8.25
N GLU A 255 22.71 1.29 8.78
CA GLU A 255 23.02 -0.14 8.63
C GLU A 255 21.94 -1.01 9.29
N ALA A 256 21.52 -0.69 10.52
CA ALA A 256 20.49 -1.44 11.22
C ALA A 256 19.08 -1.24 10.63
N ALA A 257 18.80 -0.05 10.09
CA ALA A 257 17.56 0.33 9.42
C ALA A 257 17.39 -0.38 8.06
N THR A 258 18.49 -0.81 7.44
CA THR A 258 18.46 -1.50 6.15
C THR A 258 18.15 -2.98 6.36
N PRO A 259 16.98 -3.48 5.92
CA PRO A 259 16.65 -4.90 6.08
C PRO A 259 17.57 -5.81 5.24
N GLU A 260 17.65 -7.08 5.61
CA GLU A 260 18.43 -8.07 4.85
C GLU A 260 17.95 -8.13 3.40
N GLY A 261 18.85 -7.89 2.44
CA GLY A 261 18.54 -7.84 1.01
C GLY A 261 18.09 -6.45 0.51
N GLY A 262 17.98 -5.47 1.40
CA GLY A 262 17.77 -4.07 1.05
C GLY A 262 19.07 -3.37 0.63
N GLU A 263 18.91 -2.18 0.06
CA GLU A 263 20.01 -1.34 -0.42
C GLU A 263 19.97 0.02 0.28
N LEU A 264 21.14 0.48 0.74
CA LEU A 264 21.34 1.82 1.30
C LEU A 264 22.13 2.67 0.31
N THR A 265 21.51 3.76 -0.15
CA THR A 265 22.16 4.81 -0.92
C THR A 265 22.48 6.00 0.01
N PRO A 266 23.75 6.24 0.36
CA PRO A 266 24.12 7.37 1.21
C PRO A 266 24.09 8.69 0.43
N ALA A 267 23.95 9.81 1.15
CA ALA A 267 23.90 11.17 0.58
C ALA A 267 25.13 11.65 -0.21
N GLY A 268 26.17 10.83 -0.33
CA GLY A 268 27.45 11.24 -0.89
C GLY A 268 28.19 12.25 0.00
N GLU A 269 29.24 12.89 -0.52
CA GLU A 269 30.12 13.74 0.30
C GLU A 269 29.46 15.04 0.75
N THR A 270 28.60 15.62 -0.09
CA THR A 270 27.97 16.94 0.12
C THR A 270 26.45 16.91 0.16
N GLY A 271 25.81 15.76 -0.03
CA GLY A 271 24.35 15.67 -0.01
C GLY A 271 23.78 15.62 1.40
N THR A 272 22.46 15.73 1.45
CA THR A 272 21.64 15.72 2.67
C THR A 272 20.58 14.62 2.62
N THR A 273 20.63 13.73 1.65
CA THR A 273 19.56 12.75 1.38
C THR A 273 20.09 11.33 1.43
N TRP A 274 19.59 10.52 2.36
CA TRP A 274 19.87 9.09 2.41
C TRP A 274 18.64 8.34 1.93
N GLU A 275 18.83 7.21 1.27
CA GLU A 275 17.73 6.41 0.75
C GLU A 275 17.96 4.95 1.11
N ILE A 276 16.93 4.30 1.65
CA ILE A 276 16.89 2.86 1.88
C ILE A 276 15.80 2.27 1.00
N VAL A 277 16.17 1.33 0.15
CA VAL A 277 15.24 0.53 -0.65
C VAL A 277 15.11 -0.85 -0.01
N PHE A 278 13.91 -1.21 0.42
CA PHE A 278 13.62 -2.53 0.97
C PHE A 278 13.62 -3.58 -0.16
N PRO A 279 13.95 -4.85 0.15
CA PRO A 279 13.67 -5.93 -0.78
C PRO A 279 12.15 -6.10 -0.92
N ALA A 280 11.72 -6.81 -1.97
CA ALA A 280 10.33 -7.18 -2.12
C ALA A 280 9.87 -8.06 -0.95
N GLY A 281 8.77 -7.70 -0.28
CA GLY A 281 8.26 -8.43 0.87
C GLY A 281 6.75 -8.30 1.05
N THR A 282 6.18 -9.14 1.92
CA THR A 282 4.76 -9.09 2.29
C THR A 282 4.41 -7.79 3.01
N ALA A 283 3.12 -7.45 3.07
CA ALA A 283 2.69 -6.22 3.73
C ALA A 283 3.14 -6.14 5.21
N GLU A 284 3.07 -7.27 5.93
CA GLU A 284 3.52 -7.37 7.32
C GLU A 284 5.03 -7.16 7.47
N GLN A 285 5.83 -7.73 6.57
CA GLN A 285 7.29 -7.54 6.57
C GLN A 285 7.65 -6.08 6.30
N VAL A 286 7.02 -5.46 5.31
CA VAL A 286 7.26 -4.05 4.97
C VAL A 286 6.92 -3.13 6.15
N ALA A 287 5.81 -3.37 6.86
CA ALA A 287 5.48 -2.62 8.06
C ALA A 287 6.55 -2.76 9.17
N GLY A 288 7.02 -3.98 9.43
CA GLY A 288 8.08 -4.23 10.42
C GLY A 288 9.43 -3.62 10.03
N TRP A 289 9.77 -3.60 8.73
CA TRP A 289 10.96 -2.91 8.24
C TRP A 289 10.82 -1.39 8.33
N THR A 290 9.64 -0.82 8.05
CA THR A 290 9.36 0.61 8.27
C THR A 290 9.53 0.99 9.74
N ASP A 291 9.03 0.18 10.67
CA ASP A 291 9.24 0.39 12.10
C ASP A 291 10.74 0.45 12.46
N THR A 292 11.52 -0.50 11.95
CA THR A 292 12.97 -0.54 12.16
C THR A 292 13.66 0.69 11.54
N ALA A 293 13.26 1.04 10.32
CA ALA A 293 13.82 2.13 9.54
C ALA A 293 13.49 3.53 10.10
N LEU A 294 12.54 3.63 11.05
CA LEU A 294 12.16 4.88 11.71
C LEU A 294 12.37 4.82 13.24
N ALA A 295 13.10 3.80 13.72
CA ALA A 295 13.36 3.56 15.15
C ALA A 295 12.07 3.61 16.00
N THR A 296 11.02 2.97 15.51
CA THR A 296 9.68 3.01 16.10
C THR A 296 9.03 1.62 16.15
N THR A 297 7.78 1.57 16.61
CA THR A 297 6.91 0.39 16.55
C THR A 297 5.48 0.80 16.26
N GLY A 298 4.73 -0.05 15.57
CA GLY A 298 3.28 0.08 15.42
C GLY A 298 2.83 0.66 14.08
N SER A 299 3.71 0.75 13.09
CA SER A 299 3.32 1.01 11.71
C SER A 299 2.46 -0.14 11.18
N VAL A 300 1.50 0.19 10.33
CA VAL A 300 0.57 -0.76 9.71
C VAL A 300 0.56 -0.50 8.22
N PHE A 301 0.82 -1.55 7.44
CA PHE A 301 0.63 -1.52 6.01
C PHE A 301 -0.26 -2.71 5.60
N SER A 302 -1.31 -2.43 4.84
CA SER A 302 -2.17 -3.47 4.28
C SER A 302 -2.76 -3.03 2.96
N VAL A 303 -2.86 -3.97 2.02
CA VAL A 303 -3.47 -3.77 0.72
C VAL A 303 -4.55 -4.83 0.52
N GLU A 304 -5.74 -4.39 0.17
CA GLU A 304 -6.85 -5.28 -0.18
C GLU A 304 -7.40 -4.90 -1.56
N VAL A 305 -7.66 -5.90 -2.40
CA VAL A 305 -8.35 -5.70 -3.67
C VAL A 305 -9.71 -6.37 -3.62
N ALA A 306 -10.72 -5.64 -4.07
CA ALA A 306 -12.05 -6.19 -4.28
C ALA A 306 -12.69 -5.62 -5.55
N PRO A 307 -13.57 -6.37 -6.22
CA PRO A 307 -14.44 -5.83 -7.26
C PRO A 307 -15.19 -4.60 -6.74
N ASN A 308 -15.28 -3.57 -7.57
CA ASN A 308 -16.08 -2.41 -7.26
C ASN A 308 -17.57 -2.79 -7.25
N ALA A 309 -18.30 -2.32 -6.24
CA ALA A 309 -19.70 -2.69 -6.06
C ALA A 309 -20.66 -2.04 -7.09
N GLU A 310 -20.23 -0.94 -7.71
CA GLU A 310 -21.03 -0.16 -8.66
C GLU A 310 -20.70 -0.52 -10.12
N ASP A 311 -19.45 -0.89 -10.40
CA ASP A 311 -18.99 -1.27 -11.74
C ASP A 311 -18.28 -2.65 -11.73
N PRO A 312 -18.86 -3.70 -12.34
CA PRO A 312 -18.28 -5.04 -12.39
C PRO A 312 -16.95 -5.12 -13.17
N PHE A 313 -16.60 -4.07 -13.92
CA PHE A 313 -15.33 -3.96 -14.64
C PHE A 313 -14.34 -3.06 -13.91
N SER A 314 -14.61 -2.67 -12.66
CA SER A 314 -13.68 -1.87 -11.87
C SER A 314 -13.25 -2.63 -10.63
N ILE A 315 -12.04 -2.33 -10.18
CA ILE A 315 -11.44 -2.90 -8.99
C ILE A 315 -11.03 -1.77 -8.07
N ASP A 316 -11.38 -1.91 -6.80
CA ASP A 316 -10.94 -1.03 -5.73
C ASP A 316 -9.73 -1.67 -5.03
N THR A 317 -8.58 -1.02 -5.12
CA THR A 317 -7.43 -1.28 -4.26
C THR A 317 -7.54 -0.39 -3.03
N ARG A 318 -7.71 -0.99 -1.86
CA ARG A 318 -7.79 -0.33 -0.55
C ARG A 318 -6.42 -0.42 0.11
N VAL A 319 -5.79 0.72 0.34
CA VAL A 319 -4.48 0.81 0.98
C VAL A 319 -4.62 1.49 2.33
N VAL A 320 -4.18 0.82 3.39
CA VAL A 320 -3.97 1.42 4.71
C VAL A 320 -2.47 1.48 4.91
N ASP A 321 -1.95 2.69 5.13
CA ASP A 321 -0.53 2.92 5.43
C ASP A 321 -0.48 3.89 6.61
N THR A 322 -0.27 3.36 7.81
CA THR A 322 -0.06 4.14 9.02
C THR A 322 1.40 4.01 9.38
N ILE A 323 2.15 5.10 9.32
CA ILE A 323 3.57 5.12 9.65
C ILE A 323 3.75 5.95 10.92
N GLU A 324 4.38 5.36 11.93
CA GLU A 324 4.81 6.10 13.11
C GLU A 324 6.18 6.73 12.81
N CYS A 325 6.37 8.02 13.12
CA CYS A 325 7.63 8.71 12.85
C CYS A 325 8.08 9.62 14.01
N THR A 326 7.44 9.57 15.18
CA THR A 326 7.73 10.52 16.27
C THR A 326 9.22 10.54 16.65
N VAL A 327 9.90 9.40 16.64
CA VAL A 327 11.34 9.31 16.95
C VAL A 327 12.18 9.92 15.83
N ALA A 328 12.02 9.44 14.60
CA ALA A 328 12.83 9.84 13.46
C ALA A 328 12.54 11.27 12.96
N CYS A 329 11.26 11.66 12.90
CA CYS A 329 10.81 12.99 12.46
C CYS A 329 10.86 14.06 13.56
N GLY A 330 10.81 13.67 14.85
CA GLY A 330 10.80 14.62 15.96
C GLY A 330 9.66 15.65 15.88
N GLU A 331 9.82 16.80 16.54
CA GLU A 331 8.78 17.85 16.58
C GLU A 331 8.68 18.70 15.29
N ARG A 332 9.73 18.73 14.47
CA ARG A 332 9.84 19.64 13.32
C ARG A 332 9.96 18.95 11.96
N GLY A 333 10.33 17.68 11.93
CA GLY A 333 10.38 16.90 10.70
C GLY A 333 8.97 16.63 10.17
N HIS A 334 8.92 16.36 8.88
CA HIS A 334 7.68 16.01 8.19
C HIS A 334 7.77 14.59 7.62
N LEU A 335 6.62 13.94 7.49
CA LEU A 335 6.49 12.63 6.86
C LEU A 335 5.61 12.78 5.61
N GLU A 336 6.14 12.38 4.48
CA GLU A 336 5.40 12.25 3.22
C GLU A 336 5.30 10.77 2.86
N GLN A 337 4.14 10.37 2.34
CA GLN A 337 3.87 9.00 1.96
C GLN A 337 3.33 8.99 0.53
N GLY A 338 3.74 8.00 -0.25
CA GLY A 338 3.37 7.85 -1.65
C GLY A 338 3.15 6.39 -2.02
N LEU A 339 2.25 6.19 -2.97
CA LEU A 339 2.05 4.91 -3.64
C LEU A 339 2.44 5.05 -5.10
N GLU A 340 3.39 4.25 -5.55
CA GLU A 340 3.71 4.14 -6.97
C GLU A 340 2.68 3.22 -7.65
N VAL A 341 1.96 3.76 -8.63
CA VAL A 341 0.91 3.08 -9.38
C VAL A 341 1.10 3.26 -10.88
N PRO A 342 0.59 2.37 -11.74
CA PRO A 342 0.54 2.62 -13.18
C PRO A 342 -0.25 3.90 -13.51
N VAL A 343 0.19 4.62 -14.55
CA VAL A 343 -0.53 5.82 -15.03
C VAL A 343 -1.98 5.48 -15.37
N GLY A 344 -2.93 6.28 -14.86
CA GLY A 344 -4.37 6.11 -15.12
C GLY A 344 -5.17 5.45 -13.99
N PHE A 345 -4.53 5.13 -12.86
CA PHE A 345 -5.24 4.81 -11.62
C PHE A 345 -5.96 6.06 -11.09
N SER A 346 -7.29 5.97 -10.94
CA SER A 346 -8.08 7.09 -10.40
C SER A 346 -8.10 7.05 -8.87
N GLY A 347 -7.77 8.18 -8.23
CA GLY A 347 -7.62 8.28 -6.77
C GLY A 347 -6.70 9.41 -6.29
N SER A 348 -5.92 10.02 -7.19
CA SER A 348 -5.18 11.26 -6.89
C SER A 348 -6.12 12.47 -6.97
N THR A 349 -5.87 13.50 -6.16
CA THR A 349 -6.57 14.81 -6.27
C THR A 349 -6.21 15.58 -7.55
N ALA A 350 -5.48 14.98 -8.48
CA ALA A 350 -5.13 15.58 -9.76
C ALA A 350 -6.05 15.01 -10.85
N ASP A 351 -6.89 15.88 -11.40
CA ASP A 351 -7.63 15.62 -12.65
C ASP A 351 -6.64 15.35 -13.79
N ALA A 352 -6.17 14.11 -13.93
CA ALA A 352 -5.38 13.68 -15.08
C ALA A 352 -6.33 13.35 -16.24
N PRO A 353 -6.11 13.92 -17.45
CA PRO A 353 -6.94 13.62 -18.61
C PRO A 353 -6.80 12.15 -19.02
N GLN A 354 -7.95 11.47 -19.19
CA GLN A 354 -8.10 10.05 -19.55
C GLN A 354 -7.55 9.63 -20.93
N ASP A 355 -6.97 10.56 -21.68
CA ASP A 355 -6.58 10.36 -23.08
C ASP A 355 -5.07 10.27 -23.25
N GLN A 356 -4.44 9.27 -22.62
CA GLN A 356 -3.16 8.67 -23.05
C GLN A 356 -2.79 7.53 -22.11
N ALA A 357 -2.85 6.30 -22.62
CA ALA A 357 -2.08 5.18 -22.06
C ALA A 357 -0.58 5.46 -22.27
N ALA A 358 -0.01 6.35 -21.44
CA ALA A 358 1.43 6.50 -21.36
C ALA A 358 1.96 5.31 -20.57
N ALA A 359 2.83 4.49 -21.19
CA ALA A 359 3.53 3.45 -20.48
C ALA A 359 4.42 4.08 -19.39
N GLY A 360 4.17 3.77 -18.11
CA GLY A 360 4.91 4.29 -16.96
C GLY A 360 4.16 4.14 -15.65
N THR A 361 4.82 4.53 -14.56
CA THR A 361 4.26 4.64 -13.21
C THR A 361 4.21 6.11 -12.77
N GLU A 362 3.32 6.43 -11.84
CA GLU A 362 3.22 7.72 -11.16
C GLU A 362 3.13 7.50 -9.64
N VAL A 363 3.62 8.46 -8.86
CA VAL A 363 3.49 8.43 -7.39
C VAL A 363 2.28 9.25 -6.97
N VAL A 364 1.34 8.61 -6.28
CA VAL A 364 0.16 9.25 -5.71
C VAL A 364 0.37 9.43 -4.21
N ALA A 365 0.18 10.65 -3.71
CA ALA A 365 0.33 10.96 -2.30
C ALA A 365 -0.70 10.20 -1.45
N LEU A 366 -0.22 9.59 -0.37
CA LEU A 366 -1.03 8.96 0.67
C LEU A 366 -1.23 9.94 1.83
N GLN A 367 -2.49 10.08 2.28
CA GLN A 367 -2.80 10.84 3.50
C GLN A 367 -2.32 10.14 4.78
N GLY A 368 -2.16 8.82 4.69
CA GLY A 368 -1.82 7.95 5.81
C GLY A 368 -2.97 7.77 6.82
N GLY A 369 -2.69 7.00 7.85
CA GLY A 369 -3.62 6.74 8.96
C GLY A 369 -4.47 5.48 8.77
N THR A 370 -5.42 5.29 9.68
CA THR A 370 -6.14 4.01 9.83
C THR A 370 -7.29 3.81 8.85
N GLU A 371 -7.70 4.85 8.13
CA GLU A 371 -8.78 4.75 7.14
C GLU A 371 -8.18 4.33 5.78
N PRO A 372 -8.79 3.34 5.10
CA PRO A 372 -8.29 2.90 3.80
C PRO A 372 -8.48 3.99 2.75
N GLN A 373 -7.41 4.29 2.03
CA GLN A 373 -7.46 5.08 0.79
C GLN A 373 -7.78 4.14 -0.36
N ILE A 374 -8.75 4.53 -1.20
CA ILE A 374 -9.29 3.68 -2.27
C ILE A 374 -8.78 4.20 -3.61
N PHE A 375 -8.12 3.33 -4.36
CA PHE A 375 -7.70 3.56 -5.72
C PHE A 375 -8.50 2.66 -6.65
N THR A 376 -9.14 3.24 -7.65
CA THR A 376 -9.99 2.47 -8.57
C THR A 376 -9.30 2.32 -9.91
N ARG A 377 -9.13 1.06 -10.34
CA ARG A 377 -8.67 0.67 -11.68
C ARG A 377 -9.84 0.12 -12.49
N THR A 378 -10.10 0.71 -13.65
CA THR A 378 -11.08 0.18 -14.60
C THR A 378 -10.40 -0.80 -15.55
N ILE A 379 -11.06 -1.94 -15.76
CA ILE A 379 -10.67 -3.02 -16.65
C ILE A 379 -11.54 -2.96 -17.91
N GLY A 380 -10.91 -3.11 -19.07
CA GLY A 380 -11.58 -3.25 -20.35
C GLY A 380 -11.10 -4.50 -21.08
N PHE A 381 -11.90 -4.96 -22.03
CA PHE A 381 -11.48 -6.00 -22.97
C PHE A 381 -10.32 -5.48 -23.82
N ARG A 382 -9.27 -6.28 -24.01
CA ARG A 382 -8.12 -5.87 -24.84
C ARG A 382 -8.44 -5.95 -26.32
N THR A 383 -9.08 -7.05 -26.73
CA THR A 383 -9.48 -7.25 -28.11
C THR A 383 -10.94 -7.66 -28.18
N ALA A 384 -11.58 -7.31 -29.29
CA ALA A 384 -12.92 -7.74 -29.65
C ALA A 384 -12.93 -8.30 -31.07
N SER A 385 -13.55 -9.45 -31.28
CA SER A 385 -13.81 -9.96 -32.63
C SER A 385 -15.25 -10.36 -32.81
N TYR A 386 -15.81 -9.99 -33.96
CA TYR A 386 -17.19 -10.21 -34.31
C TYR A 386 -17.26 -11.02 -35.60
N ASP A 387 -17.86 -12.20 -35.53
CA ASP A 387 -18.05 -13.10 -36.66
C ASP A 387 -19.53 -13.15 -37.04
N LEU A 388 -19.89 -12.42 -38.09
CA LEU A 388 -21.24 -12.28 -38.61
C LEU A 388 -21.45 -13.16 -39.83
N VAL A 389 -22.42 -14.07 -39.75
CA VAL A 389 -22.93 -14.85 -40.87
C VAL A 389 -24.35 -14.40 -41.18
N VAL A 390 -24.62 -14.09 -42.45
CA VAL A 390 -25.95 -13.68 -42.92
C VAL A 390 -26.45 -14.66 -43.97
N ASP A 391 -27.66 -15.17 -43.80
CA ASP A 391 -28.31 -16.07 -44.75
C ASP A 391 -29.15 -15.28 -45.79
N ARG A 392 -29.79 -16.00 -46.72
CA ARG A 392 -30.62 -15.41 -47.78
C ARG A 392 -31.93 -14.80 -47.30
N ASP A 393 -32.43 -15.26 -46.17
CA ASP A 393 -33.70 -14.85 -45.57
C ASP A 393 -33.47 -13.67 -44.59
N GLY A 394 -32.21 -13.23 -44.47
CA GLY A 394 -31.74 -12.14 -43.63
C GLY A 394 -31.62 -12.51 -42.15
N GLY A 395 -31.69 -13.80 -41.83
CA GLY A 395 -31.26 -14.37 -40.56
C GLY A 395 -29.75 -14.66 -40.58
N GLY A 396 -29.32 -15.52 -39.64
CA GLY A 396 -27.94 -15.99 -39.54
C GLY A 396 -27.46 -16.03 -38.11
N SER A 397 -26.15 -15.82 -37.92
CA SER A 397 -25.50 -15.88 -36.61
C SER A 397 -24.51 -14.75 -36.41
N LEU A 398 -24.39 -14.25 -35.19
CA LEU A 398 -23.27 -13.40 -34.78
C LEU A 398 -22.60 -14.02 -33.57
N THR A 399 -21.31 -14.31 -33.68
CA THR A 399 -20.45 -14.69 -32.56
C THR A 399 -19.55 -13.53 -32.19
N MET A 400 -19.56 -13.13 -30.93
CA MET A 400 -18.61 -12.17 -30.39
C MET A 400 -17.62 -12.88 -29.47
N GLU A 401 -16.34 -12.50 -29.59
CA GLU A 401 -15.28 -12.95 -28.70
C GLU A 401 -14.55 -11.74 -28.12
N PHE A 402 -14.44 -11.72 -26.79
CA PHE A 402 -13.72 -10.69 -26.06
C PHE A 402 -12.58 -11.29 -25.26
N SER A 403 -11.41 -10.65 -25.29
CA SER A 403 -10.24 -11.14 -24.57
C SER A 403 -9.81 -10.20 -23.44
N LEU A 404 -9.30 -10.80 -22.36
CA LEU A 404 -8.59 -10.08 -21.30
C LEU A 404 -7.48 -10.94 -20.68
N PRO A 405 -6.48 -10.35 -20.03
CA PRO A 405 -5.49 -11.10 -19.26
C PRO A 405 -6.14 -11.91 -18.13
N ALA A 406 -5.63 -13.11 -17.85
CA ALA A 406 -6.14 -13.96 -16.78
C ALA A 406 -6.04 -13.31 -15.39
N ALA A 407 -5.03 -12.48 -15.14
CA ALA A 407 -4.88 -11.74 -13.89
C ALA A 407 -6.01 -10.72 -13.70
N ASP A 408 -6.39 -10.00 -14.76
CA ASP A 408 -7.50 -9.05 -14.73
C ASP A 408 -8.84 -9.78 -14.55
N ASP A 409 -9.01 -10.94 -15.20
CA ASP A 409 -10.20 -11.80 -15.08
C ASP A 409 -10.43 -12.30 -13.66
N ALA A 410 -9.37 -12.79 -13.02
CA ALA A 410 -9.41 -13.26 -11.65
C ALA A 410 -9.83 -12.15 -10.68
N ALA A 411 -9.42 -10.92 -10.98
CA ALA A 411 -9.59 -9.78 -10.08
C ALA A 411 -10.99 -9.13 -10.18
N VAL A 412 -11.62 -9.07 -11.37
CA VAL A 412 -13.05 -8.66 -11.50
C VAL A 412 -14.04 -9.81 -11.34
N THR A 413 -13.54 -11.05 -11.32
CA THR A 413 -14.29 -12.33 -11.26
C THR A 413 -15.06 -12.64 -12.54
N ALA A 414 -14.94 -13.89 -13.00
CA ALA A 414 -15.63 -14.38 -14.21
C ALA A 414 -17.16 -14.27 -14.12
N GLU A 415 -17.73 -14.40 -12.92
CA GLU A 415 -19.18 -14.31 -12.71
C GLU A 415 -19.73 -12.93 -13.06
N ASN A 416 -18.99 -11.87 -12.73
CA ASN A 416 -19.36 -10.49 -13.04
C ASN A 416 -19.33 -10.21 -14.55
N ILE A 417 -18.29 -10.68 -15.23
CA ILE A 417 -18.16 -10.53 -16.69
C ILE A 417 -19.27 -11.33 -17.41
N ILE A 418 -19.55 -12.56 -16.98
CA ILE A 418 -20.64 -13.38 -17.55
C ILE A 418 -22.01 -12.74 -17.30
N ALA A 419 -22.24 -12.19 -16.11
CA ALA A 419 -23.48 -11.48 -15.80
C ALA A 419 -23.67 -10.24 -16.69
N PHE A 420 -22.59 -9.49 -16.95
CA PHE A 420 -22.59 -8.34 -17.85
C PHE A 420 -22.83 -8.74 -19.32
N LEU A 421 -22.09 -9.74 -19.81
CA LEU A 421 -22.21 -10.21 -21.18
C LEU A 421 -23.51 -10.97 -21.42
N GLY A 422 -24.16 -11.50 -20.37
CA GLY A 422 -25.46 -12.15 -20.41
C GLY A 422 -25.40 -13.69 -20.46
N GLU A 423 -26.57 -14.31 -20.29
CA GLU A 423 -26.71 -15.77 -20.32
C GLU A 423 -26.26 -16.35 -21.67
N GLY A 424 -25.62 -17.54 -21.62
CA GLY A 424 -25.07 -18.24 -22.77
C GLY A 424 -23.64 -17.83 -23.13
N THR A 425 -22.98 -17.00 -22.32
CA THR A 425 -21.56 -16.68 -22.48
C THR A 425 -20.68 -17.86 -22.05
N GLU A 426 -19.77 -18.28 -22.92
CA GLU A 426 -18.76 -19.29 -22.65
C GLU A 426 -17.43 -18.61 -22.27
N ARG A 427 -16.69 -19.19 -21.32
CA ARG A 427 -15.35 -18.73 -20.91
C ARG A 427 -14.34 -19.81 -21.23
N SER A 428 -13.24 -19.44 -21.87
CA SER A 428 -12.07 -20.28 -22.06
C SER A 428 -10.80 -19.53 -21.64
N GLU A 429 -9.76 -20.25 -21.27
CA GLU A 429 -8.47 -19.67 -20.90
C GLU A 429 -7.36 -20.44 -21.61
N THR A 430 -6.45 -19.72 -22.26
CA THR A 430 -5.31 -20.30 -22.98
C THR A 430 -4.15 -19.32 -22.91
N ASP A 431 -2.97 -19.81 -22.50
CA ASP A 431 -1.73 -19.03 -22.44
C ASP A 431 -1.84 -17.70 -21.66
N GLY A 432 -2.58 -17.68 -20.55
CA GLY A 432 -2.75 -16.50 -19.70
C GLY A 432 -3.71 -15.45 -20.26
N VAL A 433 -4.45 -15.77 -21.33
CA VAL A 433 -5.52 -14.95 -21.89
C VAL A 433 -6.85 -15.68 -21.68
N VAL A 434 -7.83 -14.94 -21.17
CA VAL A 434 -9.21 -15.41 -21.02
C VAL A 434 -10.03 -14.85 -22.17
N THR A 435 -10.77 -15.73 -22.85
CA THR A 435 -11.67 -15.39 -23.94
C THR A 435 -13.11 -15.70 -23.55
N TYR A 436 -13.97 -14.70 -23.70
CA TYR A 436 -15.41 -14.79 -23.53
C TYR A 436 -16.09 -14.85 -24.89
N THR A 437 -16.83 -15.92 -25.15
CA THR A 437 -17.51 -16.14 -26.42
C THR A 437 -19.02 -16.15 -26.20
N ARG A 438 -19.76 -15.42 -27.03
CA ARG A 438 -21.23 -15.45 -27.01
C ARG A 438 -21.78 -15.40 -28.43
N THR A 439 -22.78 -16.23 -28.69
CA THR A 439 -23.39 -16.35 -30.01
C THR A 439 -24.89 -16.07 -29.96
N ALA A 440 -25.39 -15.35 -30.94
CA ALA A 440 -26.82 -15.24 -31.23
C ALA A 440 -27.10 -15.79 -32.62
N GLU A 441 -28.22 -16.49 -32.74
CA GLU A 441 -28.69 -17.07 -33.99
C GLU A 441 -30.18 -16.73 -34.19
N ALA A 442 -30.57 -16.54 -35.44
CA ALA A 442 -31.96 -16.33 -35.84
C ALA A 442 -32.21 -16.86 -37.24
N ALA A 443 -33.43 -17.33 -37.51
CA ALA A 443 -33.75 -17.98 -38.77
C ALA A 443 -34.09 -17.01 -39.92
N ASP A 444 -34.47 -15.76 -39.60
CA ASP A 444 -34.87 -14.76 -40.59
C ASP A 444 -34.68 -13.32 -40.10
N ALA A 445 -34.85 -12.37 -41.03
CA ALA A 445 -34.71 -10.93 -40.79
C ALA A 445 -35.70 -10.35 -39.75
N GLY A 446 -36.79 -11.05 -39.43
CA GLY A 446 -37.75 -10.62 -38.42
C GLY A 446 -37.29 -10.87 -36.99
N GLU A 447 -36.51 -11.94 -36.78
CA GLU A 447 -36.03 -12.35 -35.45
C GLU A 447 -34.60 -11.87 -35.16
N PHE A 448 -33.76 -11.75 -36.19
CA PHE A 448 -32.33 -11.50 -36.03
C PHE A 448 -32.00 -10.17 -35.32
N PRO A 449 -32.65 -9.03 -35.63
CA PRO A 449 -32.47 -7.79 -34.88
C PRO A 449 -32.63 -7.94 -33.36
N GLY A 450 -33.67 -8.69 -32.93
CA GLY A 450 -33.93 -8.92 -31.51
C GLY A 450 -32.91 -9.85 -30.86
N ALA A 451 -32.35 -10.80 -31.62
CA ALA A 451 -31.26 -11.65 -31.15
C ALA A 451 -29.95 -10.85 -30.98
N LEU A 452 -29.64 -9.96 -31.93
CA LEU A 452 -28.49 -9.05 -31.86
C LEU A 452 -28.60 -8.05 -30.71
N GLN A 453 -29.79 -7.50 -30.44
CA GLN A 453 -30.01 -6.63 -29.28
C GLN A 453 -29.70 -7.32 -27.95
N LYS A 454 -30.00 -8.61 -27.82
CA LYS A 454 -29.68 -9.39 -26.62
C LYS A 454 -28.18 -9.56 -26.40
N LEU A 455 -27.36 -9.47 -27.47
CA LEU A 455 -25.90 -9.45 -27.39
C LEU A 455 -25.33 -8.06 -27.08
N GLY A 456 -26.17 -7.02 -27.04
CA GLY A 456 -25.72 -5.65 -26.78
C GLY A 456 -25.42 -4.84 -28.03
N PHE A 457 -26.04 -5.18 -29.17
CA PHE A 457 -25.93 -4.36 -30.39
C PHE A 457 -27.17 -3.48 -30.60
N ASP A 458 -26.94 -2.26 -31.07
CA ASP A 458 -27.95 -1.30 -31.52
C ASP A 458 -27.78 -0.99 -33.01
N GLY A 459 -28.75 -0.33 -33.62
CA GLY A 459 -28.66 0.25 -34.97
C GLY A 459 -28.54 1.78 -34.89
N ALA A 460 -28.30 2.42 -36.04
CA ALA A 460 -28.07 3.87 -36.10
C ALA A 460 -29.23 4.72 -35.53
N GLU A 461 -30.48 4.26 -35.68
CA GLU A 461 -31.70 4.93 -35.18
C GLU A 461 -32.68 3.93 -34.54
N GLY A 462 -32.19 2.95 -33.77
CA GLY A 462 -33.05 1.97 -33.08
C GLY A 462 -32.45 0.56 -33.06
N PRO A 463 -33.23 -0.53 -33.27
CA PRO A 463 -32.68 -1.88 -33.31
C PRO A 463 -31.68 -2.06 -34.47
N PRO A 464 -30.74 -3.02 -34.36
CA PRO A 464 -29.86 -3.41 -35.45
C PRO A 464 -30.66 -3.75 -36.70
N GLN A 465 -30.15 -3.39 -37.88
CA GLN A 465 -30.81 -3.70 -39.14
C GLN A 465 -29.96 -4.67 -39.95
N VAL A 466 -30.57 -5.81 -40.27
CA VAL A 466 -30.04 -6.78 -41.23
C VAL A 466 -31.13 -6.99 -42.28
N SER A 467 -30.79 -6.76 -43.54
CA SER A 467 -31.72 -7.01 -44.64
C SER A 467 -31.01 -7.57 -45.85
N VAL A 468 -31.69 -8.50 -46.51
CA VAL A 468 -31.24 -9.14 -47.74
C VAL A 468 -32.32 -8.96 -48.80
N ALA A 469 -31.95 -8.38 -49.93
CA ALA A 469 -32.84 -8.10 -51.04
C ALA A 469 -32.37 -8.83 -52.31
N ASP A 470 -33.21 -9.72 -52.84
CA ASP A 470 -33.00 -10.35 -54.14
C ASP A 470 -33.18 -9.30 -55.26
N ARG A 471 -32.19 -9.21 -56.15
CA ARG A 471 -32.17 -8.29 -57.30
C ARG A 471 -32.50 -8.95 -58.63
N GLY A 472 -32.72 -10.25 -58.63
CA GLY A 472 -32.86 -11.07 -59.83
C GLY A 472 -31.52 -11.69 -60.26
N ASP A 473 -31.60 -12.70 -61.13
CA ASP A 473 -30.46 -13.40 -61.72
C ASP A 473 -29.46 -14.08 -60.75
N GLY A 474 -29.82 -14.20 -59.47
CA GLY A 474 -28.97 -14.79 -58.43
C GLY A 474 -28.11 -13.78 -57.67
N ASP A 475 -28.33 -12.48 -57.91
CA ASP A 475 -27.69 -11.38 -57.21
C ASP A 475 -28.53 -10.90 -56.03
N PHE A 476 -27.84 -10.59 -54.92
CA PHE A 476 -28.42 -10.13 -53.68
C PHE A 476 -27.75 -8.82 -53.26
N GLN A 477 -28.51 -7.97 -52.58
CA GLN A 477 -27.93 -6.90 -51.76
C GLN A 477 -28.13 -7.22 -50.29
N VAL A 478 -27.04 -7.15 -49.54
CA VAL A 478 -27.06 -7.23 -48.08
C VAL A 478 -26.83 -5.83 -47.52
N SER A 479 -27.65 -5.43 -46.56
CA SER A 479 -27.53 -4.16 -45.84
C SER A 479 -27.46 -4.43 -44.35
N LEU A 480 -26.40 -3.92 -43.72
CA LEU A 480 -26.09 -4.06 -42.30
C LEU A 480 -25.98 -2.69 -41.66
N ALA A 481 -26.69 -2.49 -40.54
CA ALA A 481 -26.55 -1.31 -39.68
C ALA A 481 -26.58 -1.78 -38.22
N LEU A 482 -25.40 -2.09 -37.70
CA LEU A 482 -25.19 -2.67 -36.37
C LEU A 482 -24.06 -1.88 -35.69
N GLY A 483 -24.20 -1.55 -34.42
CA GLY A 483 -23.19 -0.92 -33.60
C GLY A 483 -23.23 -1.50 -32.20
N VAL A 484 -22.10 -1.46 -31.51
CA VAL A 484 -22.03 -1.87 -30.11
C VAL A 484 -22.79 -0.83 -29.28
N ASN A 485 -23.62 -1.26 -28.32
CA ASN A 485 -24.35 -0.32 -27.46
C ASN A 485 -23.38 0.45 -26.52
N GLY A 486 -23.83 1.56 -25.96
CA GLY A 486 -22.97 2.43 -25.13
C GLY A 486 -22.32 1.72 -23.94
N THR A 487 -23.05 0.81 -23.29
CA THR A 487 -22.58 0.08 -22.11
C THR A 487 -21.44 -0.89 -22.43
N LEU A 488 -21.56 -1.66 -23.52
CA LEU A 488 -20.50 -2.55 -23.98
C LEU A 488 -19.35 -1.75 -24.59
N TYR A 489 -19.66 -0.68 -25.33
CA TYR A 489 -18.69 0.21 -25.96
C TYR A 489 -17.68 0.80 -24.96
N GLU A 490 -18.14 1.25 -23.78
CA GLU A 490 -17.28 1.79 -22.72
C GLU A 490 -16.25 0.77 -22.18
N LYS A 491 -16.44 -0.52 -22.44
CA LYS A 491 -15.56 -1.60 -21.95
C LYS A 491 -14.67 -2.20 -23.04
N LEU A 492 -14.73 -1.72 -24.28
CA LEU A 492 -13.92 -2.23 -25.39
C LEU A 492 -12.59 -1.46 -25.54
N GLY A 493 -11.49 -2.20 -25.62
CA GLY A 493 -10.18 -1.70 -26.07
C GLY A 493 -10.15 -1.42 -27.57
N THR A 494 -9.12 -0.72 -28.03
CA THR A 494 -9.01 -0.14 -29.39
C THR A 494 -9.03 -1.16 -30.53
N ASP A 495 -8.73 -2.42 -30.24
CA ASP A 495 -8.51 -3.45 -31.23
C ASP A 495 -9.77 -4.28 -31.43
N ALA A 496 -10.57 -3.90 -32.44
CA ALA A 496 -11.80 -4.59 -32.80
C ALA A 496 -11.86 -4.94 -34.29
N THR A 497 -12.22 -6.18 -34.60
CA THR A 497 -12.31 -6.69 -35.98
C THR A 497 -13.65 -7.38 -36.22
N TRP A 498 -14.26 -7.08 -37.36
CA TRP A 498 -15.47 -7.74 -37.85
C TRP A 498 -15.12 -8.62 -39.04
N THR A 499 -15.65 -9.84 -39.05
CA THR A 499 -15.61 -10.76 -40.19
C THR A 499 -17.05 -11.05 -40.61
N ILE A 500 -17.39 -10.75 -41.86
CA ILE A 500 -18.75 -10.85 -42.38
C ILE A 500 -18.76 -11.88 -43.51
N ARG A 501 -19.64 -12.87 -43.41
CA ARG A 501 -19.76 -13.99 -44.34
C ARG A 501 -21.21 -14.21 -44.74
N GLY A 502 -21.41 -14.82 -45.90
CA GLY A 502 -22.73 -15.20 -46.39
C GLY A 502 -22.97 -16.70 -46.35
N GLU A 503 -24.04 -17.16 -45.72
CA GLU A 503 -24.44 -18.56 -45.84
C GLU A 503 -25.21 -18.77 -47.15
N GLY A 504 -24.57 -19.42 -48.12
CA GLY A 504 -25.12 -19.53 -49.47
C GLY A 504 -25.02 -18.26 -50.31
N LEU A 505 -24.24 -17.27 -49.84
CA LEU A 505 -23.99 -15.97 -50.49
C LEU A 505 -22.47 -15.71 -50.52
N ARG A 506 -21.95 -15.25 -51.65
CA ARG A 506 -20.56 -14.82 -51.79
C ARG A 506 -20.52 -13.32 -52.03
N PRO A 507 -19.83 -12.52 -51.21
CA PRO A 507 -19.73 -11.08 -51.43
C PRO A 507 -18.94 -10.80 -52.73
N THR A 508 -19.44 -9.86 -53.54
CA THR A 508 -18.87 -9.52 -54.86
C THR A 508 -18.42 -8.08 -54.97
N ALA A 509 -19.03 -7.16 -54.21
CA ALA A 509 -18.61 -5.76 -54.12
C ALA A 509 -19.12 -5.10 -52.85
N VAL A 510 -18.31 -4.24 -52.23
CA VAL A 510 -18.76 -3.29 -51.20
C VAL A 510 -19.35 -2.06 -51.90
N LEU A 511 -20.60 -1.75 -51.60
CA LEU A 511 -21.37 -0.67 -52.22
C LEU A 511 -21.38 0.61 -51.37
N GLN A 512 -21.42 0.45 -50.05
CA GLN A 512 -21.31 1.54 -49.07
C GLN A 512 -20.61 1.01 -47.82
N ASP A 513 -19.65 1.78 -47.32
CA ASP A 513 -18.94 1.55 -46.06
C ASP A 513 -18.70 2.93 -45.43
N GLU A 514 -19.38 3.20 -44.31
CA GLU A 514 -19.25 4.50 -43.65
C GLU A 514 -17.96 4.63 -42.82
N ALA A 515 -17.38 3.52 -42.38
CA ALA A 515 -16.11 3.53 -41.65
C ALA A 515 -14.91 3.64 -42.59
N GLY A 516 -15.06 3.19 -43.83
CA GLY A 516 -14.00 3.21 -44.86
C GLY A 516 -12.89 2.18 -44.62
N THR A 517 -13.13 1.18 -43.78
CA THR A 517 -12.18 0.15 -43.35
C THR A 517 -12.52 -1.25 -43.89
N ALA A 518 -13.60 -1.39 -44.66
CA ALA A 518 -14.02 -2.68 -45.19
C ALA A 518 -13.08 -3.19 -46.30
N VAL A 519 -12.59 -4.41 -46.14
CA VAL A 519 -11.76 -5.13 -47.10
C VAL A 519 -12.52 -6.34 -47.62
N LEU A 520 -12.76 -6.37 -48.94
CA LEU A 520 -13.40 -7.50 -49.61
C LEU A 520 -12.38 -8.62 -49.88
N GLY A 521 -12.58 -9.77 -49.22
CA GLY A 521 -11.90 -11.02 -49.51
C GLY A 521 -12.67 -11.90 -50.50
N GLU A 522 -12.19 -13.13 -50.71
CA GLU A 522 -12.79 -14.05 -51.69
C GLU A 522 -14.18 -14.58 -51.26
N GLU A 523 -14.37 -14.80 -49.96
CA GLU A 523 -15.60 -15.33 -49.35
C GLU A 523 -16.10 -14.51 -48.16
N VAL A 524 -15.28 -13.58 -47.66
CA VAL A 524 -15.56 -12.80 -46.44
C VAL A 524 -15.24 -11.32 -46.66
N ILE A 525 -15.90 -10.46 -45.91
CA ILE A 525 -15.54 -9.04 -45.78
C ILE A 525 -14.98 -8.84 -44.37
N THR A 526 -13.81 -8.23 -44.26
CA THR A 526 -13.22 -7.85 -42.96
C THR A 526 -13.38 -6.35 -42.75
N VAL A 527 -13.77 -5.90 -41.56
CA VAL A 527 -13.89 -4.48 -41.21
C VAL A 527 -13.15 -4.24 -39.90
N ASP A 528 -12.18 -3.33 -39.91
CA ASP A 528 -11.48 -2.91 -38.69
C ASP A 528 -12.21 -1.73 -38.06
N GLY A 529 -12.51 -1.82 -36.75
CA GLY A 529 -13.13 -0.71 -36.02
C GLY A 529 -14.04 -1.14 -34.85
N GLN A 530 -14.07 -0.29 -33.82
CA GLN A 530 -14.80 -0.54 -32.56
C GLN A 530 -16.30 -0.21 -32.63
N HIS A 531 -16.71 0.69 -33.52
CA HIS A 531 -18.00 1.39 -33.40
C HIS A 531 -19.19 0.63 -33.98
N GLY A 532 -18.95 -0.35 -34.86
CA GLY A 532 -20.00 -1.06 -35.58
C GLY A 532 -19.76 -1.17 -37.08
N VAL A 533 -20.74 -1.75 -37.76
CA VAL A 533 -20.77 -1.94 -39.21
C VAL A 533 -22.02 -1.26 -39.77
N LEU A 534 -21.79 -0.23 -40.59
CA LEU A 534 -22.78 0.33 -41.50
C LEU A 534 -22.31 0.08 -42.93
N LEU A 535 -22.73 -1.08 -43.46
CA LEU A 535 -22.18 -1.67 -44.66
C LEU A 535 -23.30 -2.15 -45.58
N VAL A 536 -23.18 -1.80 -46.86
CA VAL A 536 -24.02 -2.34 -47.92
C VAL A 536 -23.11 -3.02 -48.93
N PHE A 537 -23.39 -4.28 -49.27
CA PHE A 537 -22.60 -5.02 -50.25
C PHE A 537 -23.49 -5.85 -51.18
N SER A 538 -22.99 -6.11 -52.39
CA SER A 538 -23.59 -7.08 -53.30
C SER A 538 -23.02 -8.47 -53.04
N ALA A 539 -23.86 -9.48 -53.16
CA ALA A 539 -23.45 -10.88 -53.07
C ALA A 539 -24.12 -11.71 -54.17
N GLU A 540 -23.47 -12.77 -54.62
CA GLU A 540 -24.03 -13.75 -55.54
C GLU A 540 -24.33 -15.06 -54.81
N ARG A 541 -25.31 -15.82 -55.31
CA ARG A 541 -25.63 -17.13 -54.73
C ARG A 541 -24.47 -18.11 -54.86
N THR A 542 -24.08 -18.74 -53.76
CA THR A 542 -23.18 -19.91 -53.80
C THR A 542 -23.99 -21.21 -53.90
N GLY A 543 -23.57 -22.10 -54.79
CA GLY A 543 -24.23 -23.39 -55.08
C GLY A 543 -24.90 -23.46 -56.47
N LEU A 544 -25.10 -24.70 -56.96
CA LEU A 544 -25.63 -24.96 -58.31
C LEU A 544 -27.03 -24.37 -58.49
N SER A 545 -27.24 -23.58 -59.55
CA SER A 545 -28.55 -22.98 -59.83
C SER A 545 -29.63 -24.05 -60.02
N ALA A 546 -30.89 -23.72 -59.73
CA ALA A 546 -32.02 -24.62 -59.99
C ALA A 546 -32.05 -25.11 -61.45
N GLY A 547 -31.54 -24.30 -62.40
CA GLY A 547 -31.34 -24.67 -63.80
C GLY A 547 -30.28 -25.76 -64.00
N VAL A 548 -29.17 -25.71 -63.24
CA VAL A 548 -28.13 -26.75 -63.28
C VAL A 548 -28.59 -28.02 -62.55
N ILE A 549 -29.29 -27.91 -61.43
CA ILE A 549 -29.91 -29.07 -60.75
C ILE A 549 -30.98 -29.71 -61.65
N ALA A 550 -31.83 -28.91 -62.30
CA ALA A 550 -32.79 -29.41 -63.28
C ALA A 550 -32.11 -30.03 -64.50
N ALA A 551 -31.02 -29.44 -65.00
CA ALA A 551 -30.22 -30.02 -66.08
C ALA A 551 -29.58 -31.35 -65.67
N ILE A 552 -29.03 -31.44 -64.46
CA ILE A 552 -28.48 -32.70 -63.89
C ILE A 552 -29.59 -33.73 -63.74
N LEU A 553 -30.77 -33.35 -63.23
CA LEU A 553 -31.93 -34.25 -63.12
C LEU A 553 -32.47 -34.69 -64.49
N ILE A 554 -32.47 -33.80 -65.49
CA ILE A 554 -32.83 -34.13 -66.89
C ILE A 554 -31.79 -35.08 -67.48
N VAL A 555 -30.50 -34.85 -67.27
CA VAL A 555 -29.42 -35.74 -67.71
C VAL A 555 -29.56 -37.11 -67.04
N LEU A 556 -29.83 -37.16 -65.74
CA LEU A 556 -30.08 -38.41 -65.01
C LEU A 556 -31.36 -39.12 -65.49
N ALA A 557 -32.43 -38.38 -65.81
CA ALA A 557 -33.65 -38.94 -66.38
C ALA A 557 -33.43 -39.48 -67.79
N LEU A 558 -32.65 -38.79 -68.64
CA LEU A 558 -32.25 -39.26 -69.96
C LEU A 558 -31.35 -40.49 -69.87
N PHE A 559 -30.43 -40.53 -68.91
CA PHE A 559 -29.58 -41.69 -68.64
C PHE A 559 -30.41 -42.89 -68.16
N GLY A 560 -31.40 -42.65 -67.28
CA GLY A 560 -32.39 -43.65 -66.89
C GLY A 560 -33.23 -44.18 -68.06
N LEU A 561 -33.57 -43.32 -69.02
CA LEU A 561 -34.31 -43.69 -70.23
C LEU A 561 -33.44 -44.51 -71.20
N VAL A 562 -32.15 -44.18 -71.34
CA VAL A 562 -31.18 -44.99 -72.10
C VAL A 562 -31.00 -46.37 -71.48
N ILE A 563 -30.91 -46.46 -70.15
CA ILE A 563 -30.84 -47.74 -69.43
C ILE A 563 -32.14 -48.53 -69.62
N ALA A 564 -33.31 -47.90 -69.53
CA ALA A 564 -34.60 -48.56 -69.75
C ALA A 564 -34.74 -49.08 -71.21
N VAL A 565 -34.33 -48.30 -72.21
CA VAL A 565 -34.30 -48.72 -73.62
C VAL A 565 -33.30 -49.85 -73.84
N GLY A 566 -32.13 -49.80 -73.19
CA GLY A 566 -31.13 -50.88 -73.19
C GLY A 566 -31.69 -52.18 -72.60
N ILE A 567 -32.43 -52.10 -71.49
CA ILE A 567 -33.09 -53.24 -70.84
C ILE A 567 -34.21 -53.79 -71.73
N VAL A 568 -35.04 -52.95 -72.35
CA VAL A 568 -36.10 -53.39 -73.28
C VAL A 568 -35.50 -54.04 -74.54
N ALA A 569 -34.41 -53.49 -75.10
CA ALA A 569 -33.70 -54.05 -76.24
C ALA A 569 -33.02 -55.40 -75.89
N PHE A 570 -32.50 -55.51 -74.67
CA PHE A 570 -31.91 -56.75 -74.14
C PHE A 570 -32.97 -57.83 -73.91
N LEU A 571 -34.12 -57.48 -73.33
CA LEU A 571 -35.23 -58.40 -73.08
C LEU A 571 -35.95 -58.84 -74.38
N ASN A 572 -35.99 -57.99 -75.41
CA ASN A 572 -36.53 -58.34 -76.74
C ASN A 572 -35.50 -58.91 -77.73
N ARG A 573 -34.25 -59.15 -77.31
CA ARG A 573 -33.16 -59.67 -78.16
C ARG A 573 -33.49 -61.04 -78.79
N GLY A 574 -34.38 -61.82 -78.17
CA GLY A 574 -34.90 -63.10 -78.71
C GLY A 574 -35.96 -62.97 -79.80
N ARG A 575 -36.71 -61.84 -79.87
CA ARG A 575 -37.73 -61.59 -80.91
C ARG A 575 -37.16 -60.86 -82.13
N ILE A 576 -36.15 -60.02 -81.94
CA ILE A 576 -35.51 -59.26 -83.03
C ILE A 576 -34.58 -60.16 -83.88
N ARG A 577 -33.98 -61.20 -83.29
CA ARG A 577 -33.18 -62.22 -84.03
C ARG A 577 -33.99 -63.16 -84.93
N ALA A 578 -35.31 -63.20 -84.81
CA ALA A 578 -36.18 -64.01 -85.67
C ALA A 578 -36.70 -63.26 -86.92
N LEU A 579 -36.48 -61.94 -87.02
CA LEU A 579 -36.91 -61.11 -88.15
C LEU A 579 -35.80 -60.85 -89.19
N LEU A 580 -34.55 -61.20 -88.90
CA LEU A 580 -33.40 -60.92 -89.77
C LEU A 580 -32.52 -62.17 -89.89
N GLY A 581 -32.99 -63.14 -90.68
CA GLY A 581 -32.26 -64.35 -91.04
C GLY A 581 -31.56 -64.23 -92.40
N GLY A 582 -30.28 -64.63 -92.44
CA GLY A 582 -29.50 -65.00 -93.63
C GLY A 582 -28.83 -63.83 -94.37
N THR A 583 -27.61 -63.91 -94.91
CA THR A 583 -26.59 -64.98 -95.03
C THR A 583 -25.25 -64.32 -95.43
N ALA A 584 -24.17 -65.06 -95.24
CA ALA A 584 -22.75 -64.75 -95.44
C ALA A 584 -22.31 -64.03 -96.74
N HIS A 585 -21.23 -63.25 -96.63
CA HIS A 585 -20.10 -63.27 -97.58
C HIS A 585 -18.80 -62.70 -96.95
N GLU A 586 -17.73 -63.47 -97.07
CA GLU A 586 -16.30 -63.07 -97.05
C GLU A 586 -15.96 -62.35 -98.38
N PRO A 587 -14.89 -61.51 -98.51
CA PRO A 587 -13.49 -62.00 -98.40
C PRO A 587 -12.42 -61.00 -97.87
N ALA A 588 -11.27 -61.61 -97.51
CA ALA A 588 -9.87 -61.22 -97.76
C ALA A 588 -9.18 -60.00 -97.08
N ALA A 589 -8.28 -60.39 -96.18
CA ALA A 589 -6.96 -59.88 -95.75
C ALA A 589 -6.22 -58.76 -96.52
N VAL A 590 -5.58 -57.86 -95.76
CA VAL A 590 -4.19 -57.39 -95.94
C VAL A 590 -3.54 -57.15 -94.56
N ASP A 591 -2.31 -57.64 -94.41
CA ASP A 591 -1.41 -57.65 -93.25
C ASP A 591 -0.85 -56.29 -92.80
N GLY A 592 -0.43 -56.22 -91.52
CA GLY A 592 0.53 -55.22 -91.02
C GLY A 592 0.63 -55.17 -89.49
N PRO A 593 1.76 -55.58 -88.85
CA PRO A 593 1.76 -56.09 -87.47
C PRO A 593 2.16 -55.06 -86.40
N GLY A 594 1.79 -55.32 -85.14
CA GLY A 594 2.37 -54.61 -84.00
C GLY A 594 1.67 -54.81 -82.66
N GLN A 595 1.85 -55.97 -82.04
CA GLN A 595 1.82 -56.16 -80.58
C GLN A 595 3.10 -56.94 -80.22
N PRO A 596 3.67 -56.85 -79.00
CA PRO A 596 2.98 -57.02 -77.70
C PRO A 596 3.54 -56.00 -76.65
N ALA A 597 3.28 -55.96 -75.35
CA ALA A 597 2.51 -56.70 -74.36
C ALA A 597 2.39 -55.78 -73.11
N PRO A 598 1.57 -56.14 -72.10
CA PRO A 598 1.32 -55.38 -70.88
C PRO A 598 2.20 -55.84 -69.70
N ALA A 599 2.39 -54.98 -68.69
CA ALA A 599 2.85 -55.29 -67.33
C ALA A 599 2.52 -54.07 -66.45
N THR A 600 1.54 -54.14 -65.54
CA THR A 600 1.63 -54.51 -64.11
C THR A 600 2.46 -53.56 -63.23
N ASP A 601 1.92 -53.37 -62.02
CA ASP A 601 2.55 -52.93 -60.77
C ASP A 601 2.45 -51.45 -60.34
N GLN A 602 1.58 -51.24 -59.34
CA GLN A 602 1.87 -50.43 -58.13
C GLN A 602 2.94 -51.15 -57.28
N PRO A 603 3.52 -50.59 -56.18
CA PRO A 603 3.48 -49.24 -55.58
C PRO A 603 4.89 -48.70 -55.22
N SER A 604 4.99 -47.52 -54.59
CA SER A 604 5.83 -47.24 -53.39
C SER A 604 6.35 -45.80 -53.32
N ALA A 605 6.45 -45.35 -52.07
CA ALA A 605 6.83 -44.05 -51.52
C ALA A 605 8.29 -43.60 -51.76
N ALA A 606 8.53 -42.32 -51.46
CA ALA A 606 9.71 -41.66 -50.86
C ALA A 606 9.84 -40.26 -51.50
N GLU A 607 9.66 -39.18 -50.75
CA GLU A 607 10.70 -38.50 -49.95
C GLU A 607 11.33 -37.34 -50.75
N ALA A 608 11.09 -36.12 -50.29
CA ALA A 608 11.94 -34.96 -50.59
C ALA A 608 11.72 -33.90 -49.51
N ALA A 609 12.55 -33.98 -48.47
CA ALA A 609 12.91 -32.84 -47.64
C ALA A 609 13.88 -31.94 -48.43
N ALA A 610 13.75 -30.63 -48.27
CA ALA A 610 14.80 -29.67 -48.61
C ALA A 610 14.82 -28.56 -47.56
N GLU A 611 15.82 -28.65 -46.69
CA GLU A 611 16.37 -27.56 -45.88
C GLU A 611 17.04 -26.51 -46.79
N LEU A 612 17.06 -25.24 -46.37
CA LEU A 612 18.27 -24.46 -46.01
C LEU A 612 17.95 -22.94 -45.83
N PRO A 613 18.82 -22.18 -45.12
CA PRO A 613 18.45 -21.08 -44.21
C PRO A 613 19.14 -19.74 -44.52
N ALA A 614 18.91 -18.72 -43.68
CA ALA A 614 19.89 -17.75 -43.11
C ALA A 614 19.11 -16.62 -42.37
N ASP A 615 19.33 -16.36 -41.06
CA ASP A 615 20.41 -15.53 -40.44
C ASP A 615 20.24 -14.02 -40.76
N THR A 616 20.25 -12.99 -39.89
CA THR A 616 20.63 -12.73 -38.47
C THR A 616 20.18 -11.25 -38.15
N PRO A 617 20.69 -10.47 -37.16
CA PRO A 617 20.69 -10.53 -35.68
C PRO A 617 20.00 -9.31 -34.97
N ALA A 618 19.88 -9.41 -33.65
CA ALA A 618 19.65 -8.33 -32.67
C ALA A 618 20.92 -7.50 -32.36
N PRO A 619 20.83 -6.38 -31.60
CA PRO A 619 21.96 -5.84 -30.88
C PRO A 619 21.79 -5.83 -29.35
N GLU A 620 22.94 -6.08 -28.72
CA GLU A 620 23.28 -6.01 -27.31
C GLU A 620 23.25 -4.60 -26.70
N THR A 621 23.13 -4.65 -25.38
CA THR A 621 23.53 -3.72 -24.32
C THR A 621 24.77 -2.86 -24.55
N ASP A 622 24.78 -1.66 -23.97
CA ASP A 622 26.00 -1.04 -23.45
C ASP A 622 25.71 -0.21 -22.19
N ARG A 623 26.56 -0.44 -21.17
CA ARG A 623 26.84 0.39 -19.97
C ARG A 623 28.33 0.75 -20.09
N PRO A 624 28.79 1.92 -19.63
CA PRO A 624 28.84 2.26 -18.21
C PRO A 624 27.96 3.45 -17.81
#